data_AF-A0A091NKQ3-F1
#
_entry.id   AF-A0A091NKQ3-F1
#
_cell.length_a   1.000
_cell.length_b   1.000
_cell.length_c   1.000
_cell.angle_alpha   90.00
_cell.angle_beta   90.00
_cell.angle_gamma   90.00
#
_symmetry.space_group_name_H-M   'P 1'
#
loop_
_entity.id
_entity.type
_entity.pdbx_description
1 polymer ?
#
loop_
_entity_poly.entity_id
_entity_poly.type
_entity_poly.pdbx_seq_one_letter_code
_entity_poly.pdbx_strand_id
1 'polypeptide(L)' 'RKFLQCIYHKKVQATNRNCEVTADVRHDGSDGDRLIMKGANLTTVEMLTALGSRCNAKDLKEEQKSKKNP' A
#
# COMPACT_ATOMS: atom_id res chain seq x y z
N ARG A 1 9.87 -10.91 6.81
CA ARG A 1 9.58 -9.91 7.88
C ARG A 1 10.16 -8.50 7.60
N LYS A 2 11.23 -8.34 6.79
CA LYS A 2 11.86 -7.04 6.48
C LYS A 2 10.87 -6.00 5.93
N PHE A 3 9.99 -6.38 5.00
CA PHE A 3 8.95 -5.49 4.45
C PHE A 3 8.04 -4.87 5.52
N LEU A 4 7.49 -5.69 6.42
CA LEU A 4 6.65 -5.20 7.53
C LEU A 4 7.42 -4.24 8.44
N GLN A 5 8.71 -4.50 8.69
CA GLN A 5 9.54 -3.62 9.52
C GLN A 5 9.75 -2.24 8.88
N CYS A 6 9.86 -2.18 7.55
CA CYS A 6 9.95 -0.91 6.83
C CYS A 6 8.64 -0.11 6.91
N ILE A 7 7.48 -0.77 6.78
CA ILE A 7 6.18 -0.09 6.82
C ILE A 7 5.78 0.31 8.25
N TYR A 8 6.09 -0.54 9.24
CA TYR A 8 5.81 -0.26 10.65
C TYR A 8 6.76 0.79 11.25
N HIS A 9 7.64 1.38 10.44
CA HIS A 9 8.54 2.42 10.89
C HIS A 9 7.74 3.68 11.26
N LYS A 10 8.02 4.26 12.43
CA LYS A 10 7.29 5.43 12.97
C LYS A 10 7.20 6.61 11.99
N LYS A 11 8.22 6.80 11.15
CA LYS A 11 8.21 7.84 10.09
C LYS A 11 7.15 7.58 9.02
N VAL A 12 6.88 6.32 8.67
CA VAL A 12 5.88 5.93 7.65
C VAL A 12 4.47 6.01 8.23
N GLN A 13 4.25 5.58 9.48
CA GLN A 13 2.94 5.78 10.12
C GLN A 13 2.60 7.26 10.33
N ALA A 14 3.60 8.12 10.52
CA ALA A 14 3.39 9.55 10.69
C ALA A 14 2.89 10.25 9.41
N THR A 15 3.16 9.71 8.22
CA THR A 15 2.69 10.32 6.96
C THR A 15 1.21 10.09 6.72
N ASN A 16 0.64 8.98 7.23
CA ASN A 16 -0.78 8.70 7.13
C ASN A 16 -1.27 7.93 8.36
N ARG A 17 -1.84 8.66 9.34
CA ARG A 17 -2.41 8.08 10.56
C ARG A 17 -3.70 7.29 10.32
N ASN A 18 -4.33 7.46 9.15
CA ASN A 18 -5.50 6.68 8.76
C ASN A 18 -5.12 5.33 8.13
N CYS A 19 -3.83 5.09 7.88
CA CYS A 19 -3.33 3.85 7.31
C CYS A 19 -3.06 2.83 8.42
N GLU A 20 -3.91 1.81 8.52
CA GLU A 20 -3.74 0.71 9.47
C GLU A 20 -2.84 -0.39 8.90
N VAL A 21 -1.81 -0.79 9.65
CA VAL A 21 -0.86 -1.83 9.26
C VAL A 21 -1.07 -3.06 10.13
N THR A 22 -1.86 -4.02 9.64
CA THR A 22 -2.12 -5.30 10.33
C THR A 22 -1.28 -6.42 9.72
N ALA A 23 -0.63 -7.25 10.55
CA ALA A 23 -0.02 -8.50 10.12
C ALA A 23 -0.96 -9.66 10.52
N ASP A 24 -1.76 -10.13 9.58
CA ASP A 24 -2.80 -11.12 9.80
C ASP A 24 -2.71 -12.26 8.78
N VAL A 25 -3.05 -13.48 9.20
CA VAL A 25 -3.04 -14.68 8.34
C VAL A 25 -4.48 -14.93 7.90
N ARG A 26 -4.90 -14.25 6.82
CA ARG A 26 -6.25 -14.40 6.26
C ARG A 26 -6.26 -15.40 5.10
N HIS A 27 -7.39 -16.11 4.96
CA HIS A 27 -7.77 -16.79 3.73
C HIS A 27 -8.31 -15.74 2.72
N ASP A 28 -8.01 -15.90 1.43
CA ASP A 28 -8.40 -14.95 0.37
C ASP A 28 -9.93 -14.83 0.27
N GLY A 29 -10.51 -13.83 0.92
CA GLY A 29 -11.87 -13.33 0.69
C GLY A 29 -11.77 -11.94 0.07
N SER A 30 -12.25 -11.78 -1.16
CA SER A 30 -11.94 -10.65 -2.04
C SER A 30 -13.19 -9.89 -2.49
N ASP A 31 -13.43 -8.71 -1.92
CA ASP A 31 -14.36 -7.72 -2.49
C ASP A 31 -13.79 -6.31 -2.28
N GLY A 32 -12.88 -5.87 -3.16
CA GLY A 32 -12.33 -4.51 -3.16
C GLY A 32 -11.07 -4.34 -4.02
N ASP A 33 -10.71 -3.08 -4.32
CA ASP A 33 -9.48 -2.74 -5.06
C ASP A 33 -8.23 -2.92 -4.17
N ARG A 34 -7.77 -4.17 -4.07
CA ARG A 34 -6.71 -4.62 -3.17
C ARG A 34 -5.42 -4.92 -3.94
N LEU A 35 -4.30 -4.35 -3.47
CA LEU A 35 -2.96 -4.75 -3.94
C LEU A 35 -2.54 -6.02 -3.17
N ILE A 36 -2.42 -7.15 -3.87
CA ILE A 36 -1.97 -8.43 -3.30
C ILE A 36 -0.58 -8.73 -3.85
N MET A 37 0.41 -8.88 -2.96
CA MET A 37 1.79 -9.22 -3.30
C MET A 37 2.20 -10.55 -2.65
N LYS A 38 2.61 -11.53 -3.47
CA LYS A 38 3.07 -12.84 -2.99
C LYS A 38 4.56 -12.78 -2.65
N GLY A 39 4.87 -12.62 -1.36
CA GLY A 39 6.24 -12.41 -0.87
C GLY A 39 7.21 -13.59 -1.02
N ALA A 40 6.76 -14.77 -1.48
CA ALA A 40 7.63 -15.93 -1.68
C ALA A 40 8.63 -15.74 -2.83
N ASN A 41 8.25 -14.98 -3.87
CA ASN A 41 9.06 -14.73 -5.07
C ASN A 41 9.47 -13.26 -5.21
N LEU A 42 9.27 -12.44 -4.17
CA LEU A 42 9.52 -11.00 -4.22
C LEU A 42 10.50 -10.60 -3.13
N THR A 43 11.45 -9.77 -3.49
CA THR A 43 12.32 -9.08 -2.56
C THR A 43 11.56 -7.96 -1.85
N THR A 44 12.08 -7.55 -0.69
CA THR A 44 11.50 -6.40 0.04
C THR A 44 11.52 -5.11 -0.79
N VAL A 45 12.53 -4.94 -1.65
CA VAL A 45 12.66 -3.77 -2.53
C VAL A 45 11.54 -3.76 -3.57
N GLU A 46 11.29 -4.89 -4.24
CA GLU A 46 10.21 -5.02 -5.23
C GLU A 46 8.84 -4.74 -4.61
N MET A 47 8.59 -5.25 -3.40
CA MET A 47 7.34 -4.99 -2.69
C MET A 47 7.17 -3.51 -2.33
N LEU A 48 8.25 -2.81 -1.94
CA LEU A 48 8.22 -1.38 -1.64
C LEU A 48 8.00 -0.54 -2.91
N THR A 49 8.67 -0.89 -4.01
CA THR A 49 8.51 -0.22 -5.31
C THR A 49 7.09 -0.38 -5.84
N ALA A 50 6.53 -1.58 -5.79
CA ALA A 50 5.15 -1.84 -6.21
C ALA A 50 4.13 -1.07 -5.34
N LEU A 51 4.35 -1.02 -4.02
CA LEU A 51 3.52 -0.23 -3.11
C LEU A 51 3.58 1.26 -3.43
N GLY A 52 4.78 1.83 -3.60
CA GLY A 52 4.97 3.25 -3.93
C GLY A 52 4.35 3.64 -5.27
N SER A 53 4.52 2.81 -6.29
CA SER A 53 3.87 3.01 -7.60
C SER A 53 2.34 3.04 -7.47
N ARG A 54 1.77 2.15 -6.65
CA ARG A 54 0.32 2.10 -6.42
C ARG A 54 -0.18 3.31 -5.64
N CYS A 55 0.56 3.78 -4.63
CA CYS A 55 0.23 5.01 -3.91
C CYS A 55 0.21 6.20 -4.87
N ASN A 56 1.29 6.41 -5.63
CA ASN A 56 1.36 7.49 -6.62
C ASN A 56 0.23 7.42 -7.67
N ALA A 57 -0.10 6.22 -8.15
CA ALA A 57 -1.20 6.03 -9.09
C ALA A 57 -2.58 6.33 -8.47
N LYS A 58 -2.76 6.15 -7.16
CA LYS A 58 -3.98 6.53 -6.45
C LYS A 58 -4.03 8.03 -6.17
N ASP A 59 -2.93 8.64 -5.72
CA ASP A 59 -2.81 10.09 -5.55
C ASP A 59 -3.13 10.84 -6.87
N LEU A 60 -2.56 10.38 -8.00
CA LEU A 60 -2.86 10.95 -9.32
C LEU A 60 -4.32 10.77 -9.74
N LYS A 61 -4.96 9.65 -9.36
CA LYS A 61 -6.39 9.41 -9.63
C LYS A 61 -7.30 10.27 -8.77
N GLU A 62 -6.93 10.53 -7.51
CA GLU A 62 -7.65 11.45 -6.63
C GLU A 62 -7.51 12.90 -7.12
N GLU A 63 -6.32 13.32 -7.55
CA GLU A 63 -6.10 14.66 -8.10
C GLU A 63 -6.88 14.90 -9.41
N GLN A 64 -6.96 13.89 -10.29
CA GLN A 64 -7.77 13.99 -11.51
C GLN A 64 -9.28 13.94 -11.24
N LYS A 65 -9.73 13.26 -10.18
CA LYS A 65 -11.14 13.27 -9.77
C LYS A 65 -11.54 14.63 -9.20
N SER A 66 -10.61 15.31 -8.51
CA SER A 66 -10.83 16.68 -8.01
C SER A 66 -10.79 17.75 -9.10
N LYS A 67 -10.11 17.52 -10.23
CA LYS A 67 -10.07 18.44 -11.39
C LYS A 67 -11.23 18.27 -12.38
N LYS A 68 -12.12 17.30 -12.15
CA LYS A 68 -13.24 16.98 -13.04
C LYS A 68 -14.62 17.30 -12.44
N ASN A 69 -14.66 18.29 -11.54
CA ASN A 69 -15.88 18.98 -11.14
C ASN A 69 -15.74 20.47 -11.52
N PRO A 70 -16.19 20.89 -12.71
CA PRO A 70 -16.40 22.30 -13.01
C PRO A 70 -17.62 22.87 -12.26
#